data_AF-A0A2I7YWL6-F1
#
_entry.id   AF-A0A2I7YWL6-F1
#
_cell.length_a   1.000
_cell.length_b   1.000
_cell.length_c   1.000
_cell.angle_alpha   90.00
_cell.angle_beta   90.00
_cell.angle_gamma   90.00
#
_symmetry.space_group_name_H-M   'P 1'
#
loop_
_entity.id
_entity.type
_entity.pdbx_description
1 polymer ?
#
loop_
_entity_poly.entity_id
_entity_poly.type
_entity_poly.pdbx_seq_one_letter_code
_entity_poly.pdbx_strand_id
1 'polypeptide(L)' 'MQKQLKILKINGFKCFFQEPFSVLELTNYMGFNKNVIVVDYNGYILEVTSWPKTFLKHNDCLEILSMAGGG' A
#
# COMPACT_ATOMS: atom_id res chain seq x y z
N MET A 1 -6.77 -13.78 -21.41
CA MET A 1 -7.41 -13.06 -20.29
C MET A 1 -6.83 -11.65 -20.27
N GLN A 2 -7.61 -10.60 -20.59
CA GLN A 2 -7.10 -9.23 -20.64
C GLN A 2 -6.83 -8.74 -19.21
N LYS A 3 -5.57 -8.39 -18.90
CA LYS A 3 -5.19 -7.78 -17.63
C LYS A 3 -5.71 -6.34 -17.60
N GLN A 4 -6.83 -6.12 -16.93
CA GLN A 4 -7.39 -4.78 -16.76
C GLN A 4 -6.60 -4.03 -15.68
N LEU A 5 -6.07 -2.86 -16.02
CA LEU A 5 -5.47 -1.97 -15.04
C LEU A 5 -6.55 -1.44 -14.10
N LYS A 6 -6.30 -1.52 -12.80
CA LYS A 6 -7.12 -0.93 -11.76
C LYS A 6 -6.46 0.35 -11.26
N ILE A 7 -7.26 1.26 -10.74
CA ILE A 7 -6.79 2.52 -10.15
C ILE A 7 -6.85 2.38 -8.63
N LEU A 8 -5.87 2.93 -7.93
CA LEU A 8 -5.88 3.19 -6.49
C LEU A 8 -5.21 4.55 -6.21
N LYS A 9 -5.26 5.01 -4.96
CA LYS A 9 -4.57 6.23 -4.52
C LYS A 9 -3.48 5.87 -3.50
N ILE A 10 -2.28 6.40 -3.67
CA ILE A 10 -1.17 6.29 -2.72
C ILE A 10 -0.65 7.69 -2.41
N ASN A 11 -0.66 8.09 -1.14
CA ASN A 11 -0.18 9.40 -0.67
C ASN A 11 -0.81 10.55 -1.48
N GLY A 12 -2.12 10.50 -1.72
CA GLY A 12 -2.81 11.45 -2.58
C GLY A 12 -2.71 11.24 -4.10
N PHE A 13 -1.74 10.46 -4.61
CA PHE A 13 -1.50 10.25 -6.04
C PHE A 13 -2.28 9.07 -6.61
N LYS A 14 -2.87 9.24 -7.82
CA LYS A 14 -3.51 8.13 -8.54
C LYS A 14 -2.44 7.22 -9.15
N CYS A 15 -2.54 5.93 -8.89
CA CYS A 15 -1.66 4.90 -9.43
C CYS A 15 -2.48 3.82 -10.14
N PHE A 16 -1.85 3.16 -11.13
CA PHE A 16 -2.42 2.00 -11.79
C PHE A 16 -1.73 0.73 -11.30
N PHE A 17 -2.49 -0.33 -11.12
CA PHE A 17 -1.96 -1.63 -10.70
C PHE A 17 -2.72 -2.78 -11.36
N GLN A 18 -2.15 -3.98 -11.27
CA GLN A 18 -2.79 -5.22 -11.72
C GLN A 18 -3.05 -6.10 -10.51
N GLU A 19 -4.22 -6.72 -10.45
CA GLU A 19 -4.56 -7.71 -9.42
C GLU A 19 -4.04 -9.11 -9.80
N PRO A 20 -3.76 -9.98 -8.80
CA PRO A 20 -3.68 -9.66 -7.38
C PRO A 20 -2.39 -8.92 -7.05
N PHE A 21 -2.46 -7.97 -6.12
CA PHE A 21 -1.31 -7.28 -5.57
C PHE A 21 -1.60 -6.94 -4.11
N SER A 22 -0.75 -7.39 -3.20
CA SER A 22 -0.89 -7.18 -1.77
C SER A 22 -0.21 -5.90 -1.29
N VAL A 23 -0.58 -5.44 -0.10
CA VAL A 23 0.14 -4.33 0.57
C VAL A 23 1.62 -4.68 0.78
N LEU A 24 1.93 -5.94 1.08
CA LEU A 24 3.31 -6.40 1.21
C LEU A 24 4.08 -6.28 -0.11
N GLU A 25 3.48 -6.70 -1.23
CA GLU A 25 4.11 -6.58 -2.55
C GLU A 25 4.27 -5.12 -2.97
N LEU A 26 3.30 -4.26 -2.67
CA LEU A 26 3.39 -2.81 -2.91
C LEU A 26 4.55 -2.17 -2.14
N THR A 27 4.64 -2.44 -0.83
CA THR A 27 5.71 -1.87 0.00
C THR A 27 7.10 -2.38 -0.42
N ASN A 28 7.20 -3.64 -0.84
CA ASN A 28 8.40 -4.19 -1.46
C ASN A 28 8.74 -3.50 -2.79
N TYR A 29 7.76 -3.34 -3.68
CA TYR A 29 7.93 -2.73 -4.99
C TYR A 29 8.41 -1.27 -4.89
N MET A 30 7.88 -0.53 -3.92
CA MET A 30 8.29 0.85 -3.65
C MET A 30 9.64 0.96 -2.92
N GLY A 31 10.24 -0.16 -2.49
CA GLY A 31 11.54 -0.17 -1.83
C GLY A 31 11.53 0.40 -0.40
N PHE A 32 10.35 0.41 0.26
CA PHE A 32 10.26 0.94 1.62
C PHE A 32 10.87 -0.02 2.66
N ASN A 33 11.59 0.56 3.62
CA ASN A 33 11.98 -0.17 4.81
C ASN A 33 10.78 -0.30 5.76
N LYS A 34 10.20 -1.50 5.79
CA LYS A 34 8.99 -1.83 6.57
C LYS A 34 9.11 -1.58 8.07
N ASN A 35 10.33 -1.52 8.60
CA ASN A 35 10.58 -1.26 10.02
C ASN A 35 10.40 0.21 10.41
N VAL A 36 10.37 1.12 9.43
CA VAL A 36 10.30 2.57 9.65
C VAL A 36 9.12 3.23 8.95
N ILE A 37 8.14 2.43 8.51
CA ILE A 37 6.92 2.94 7.90
C ILE A 37 5.67 2.40 8.60
N VAL A 38 4.59 3.17 8.49
CA VAL A 38 3.24 2.78 8.87
C VAL A 38 2.37 2.91 7.62
N VAL A 39 1.49 1.92 7.40
CA VAL A 39 0.52 1.93 6.31
C VAL A 39 -0.86 2.21 6.89
N ASP A 40 -1.45 3.33 6.52
CA ASP A 40 -2.88 3.57 6.62
C ASP A 40 -3.55 3.03 5.35
N TYR A 41 -4.49 2.10 5.52
CA TYR A 41 -5.28 1.51 4.45
C TYR A 41 -6.75 1.90 4.63
N ASN A 42 -7.27 2.70 3.69
CA ASN A 42 -8.64 3.22 3.68
C ASN A 42 -9.06 3.96 4.98
N GLY A 43 -8.13 4.66 5.63
CA GLY A 43 -8.36 5.42 6.86
C GLY A 43 -8.08 4.65 8.15
N TYR A 44 -7.47 3.47 8.06
CA TYR A 44 -7.16 2.62 9.21
C TYR A 44 -5.71 2.15 9.16
N ILE A 45 -5.00 2.29 10.29
CA ILE A 45 -3.64 1.76 10.43
C ILE A 45 -3.68 0.24 10.31
N LEU A 46 -3.00 -0.29 9.29
CA LEU A 46 -2.96 -1.71 8.98
C LEU A 46 -1.76 -2.37 9.64
N GLU A 47 -2.01 -3.35 10.49
CA GLU A 47 -0.96 -4.13 11.14
C GLU A 47 -0.07 -4.86 10.12
N VAL A 48 1.25 -4.86 10.36
CA VAL A 48 2.26 -5.45 9.46
C VAL A 48 1.99 -6.93 9.17
N THR A 49 1.46 -7.67 10.14
CA THR A 49 1.07 -9.08 10.01
C THR A 49 -0.07 -9.31 9.01
N SER A 50 -0.88 -8.28 8.76
CA SER A 50 -2.00 -8.32 7.81
C SER A 50 -1.59 -7.98 6.38
N TRP A 51 -0.46 -7.30 6.17
CA TRP A 51 0.01 -6.86 4.84
C TRP A 51 0.08 -7.96 3.77
N PRO A 52 0.58 -9.20 4.05
CA PRO A 52 0.58 -10.27 3.05
C PRO A 52 -0.81 -10.81 2.69
N LYS A 53 -1.84 -10.52 3.51
CA LYS A 53 -3.21 -11.01 3.34
C LYS A 53 -4.17 -9.93 2.85
N THR A 54 -3.76 -8.66 2.92
CA THR A 54 -4.53 -7.53 2.41
C THR A 54 -4.20 -7.30 0.94
N PHE A 55 -5.11 -7.70 0.05
CA PHE A 55 -5.01 -7.46 -1.38
C PHE A 55 -5.65 -6.13 -1.75
N LEU A 56 -4.92 -5.34 -2.53
CA LEU A 56 -5.39 -4.07 -3.07
C LEU A 56 -6.55 -4.30 -4.04
N LYS A 57 -7.53 -3.41 -3.96
CA LYS A 57 -8.74 -3.39 -4.78
C LYS A 57 -8.85 -2.05 -5.50
N HIS A 58 -9.64 -2.05 -6.56
CA HIS A 58 -9.94 -0.82 -7.28
C HIS A 58 -10.54 0.26 -6.36
N ASN A 59 -9.97 1.46 -6.44
CA ASN A 59 -10.31 2.67 -5.68
C ASN A 59 -9.92 2.66 -4.19
N ASP A 60 -9.07 1.73 -3.76
CA ASP A 60 -8.45 1.83 -2.44
C ASP A 60 -7.58 3.09 -2.30
N CYS A 61 -7.45 3.56 -1.07
CA CYS A 61 -6.58 4.66 -0.68
C CYS A 61 -5.57 4.17 0.36
N LEU A 62 -4.30 4.47 0.13
CA LEU A 62 -3.21 4.16 1.04
C LEU A 62 -2.43 5.42 1.36
N GLU A 63 -2.13 5.62 2.64
CA GLU A 63 -1.15 6.60 3.09
C GLU A 63 0.01 5.85 3.76
N ILE A 64 1.21 6.00 3.20
CA ILE A 64 2.45 5.41 3.68
C ILE A 64 3.23 6.53 4.36
N LEU A 65 3.31 6.43 5.69
CA LEU A 65 3.96 7.39 6.56
C LEU A 65 5.30 6.82 7.01
N SER A 66 6.36 7.62 7.03
CA SER A 66 7.63 7.24 7.64
C SER A 66 7.72 7.74 9.07
N MET A 67 8.29 6.92 9.94
CA MET A 67 8.68 7.34 11.28
C MET A 67 9.99 8.11 11.17
N ALA A 68 9.93 9.43 11.31
CA ALA A 68 11.12 10.28 11.40
C ALA A 68 11.59 10.34 12.85
N GLY A 69 12.79 9.81 13.12
CA GLY A 69 13.44 9.94 14.42
C GLY A 69 13.97 11.36 14.60
N GLY A 70 13.33 12.12 15.47
CA GLY A 70 13.68 13.50 15.80
C GLY A 70 13.10 13.87 17.16
N GLY A 71 13.50 13.12 18.18
CA GLY A 71 13.24 13.39 19.59
C GLY A 71 14.54 13.23 20.35
#